data_AF-A0A519FA39-F1
#
_entry.id   AF-A0A519FA39-F1
#
_cell.length_a   1.000
_cell.length_b   1.000
_cell.length_c   1.000
_cell.angle_alpha   90.00
_cell.angle_beta   90.00
_cell.angle_gamma   90.00
#
_symmetry.space_group_name_H-M   'P 1'
#
loop_
_entity.id
_entity.type
_entity.pdbx_description
1 polymer ?
#
loop_
_entity_poly.entity_id
_entity_poly.type
_entity_poly.pdbx_seq_one_letter_code
_entity_poly.pdbx_strand_id
1 'polypeptide(L)'
;MNTISDRALLERALVAIEQVMARDRAPLSASDAAATPAREAVALCLTSAAALVDVAQMLLSDSSGQSPEALMQEWQALIGHTKAAGRTAHQAVLVLSSQRNLIAAQEGITLANHHDGDLGSHAAAH
;
A
#
# COMPACT_ATOMS: atom_id res chain seq x y z
N MET A 1 -3.75 26.07 -17.58
CA MET A 1 -4.26 25.16 -16.54
C MET A 1 -5.19 25.97 -15.65
N ASN A 2 -6.42 25.50 -15.44
CA ASN A 2 -7.37 26.19 -14.57
C ASN A 2 -7.16 25.65 -13.16
N THR A 3 -6.28 26.29 -12.38
CA THR A 3 -5.83 25.84 -11.06
C THR A 3 -6.99 25.56 -10.09
N ILE A 4 -8.11 26.28 -10.24
CA ILE A 4 -9.34 26.07 -9.48
C ILE A 4 -9.99 24.72 -9.86
N SER A 5 -10.02 24.38 -11.14
CA SER A 5 -10.53 23.10 -11.63
C SER A 5 -9.65 21.93 -11.21
N ASP A 6 -8.32 22.13 -11.26
CA ASP A 6 -7.33 21.11 -10.87
C ASP A 6 -7.41 20.82 -9.36
N ARG A 7 -7.52 21.88 -8.54
CA ARG A 7 -7.72 21.76 -7.09
C ARG A 7 -9.03 21.03 -6.74
N ALA A 8 -10.14 21.41 -7.38
CA ALA A 8 -11.43 20.74 -7.16
C ALA A 8 -11.41 19.26 -7.59
N LEU A 9 -10.56 18.89 -8.56
CA LEU A 9 -10.36 17.49 -8.93
C LEU A 9 -9.58 16.73 -7.86
N LEU A 10 -8.52 17.32 -7.31
CA LEU A 10 -7.72 16.73 -6.23
C LEU A 10 -8.53 16.54 -4.94
N GLU A 11 -9.36 17.52 -4.56
CA GLU A 11 -10.25 17.42 -3.40
C GLU A 11 -11.24 16.25 -3.56
N ARG A 12 -11.84 16.09 -4.75
CA ARG A 12 -12.71 14.96 -5.07
C ARG A 12 -11.98 13.62 -5.00
N ALA A 13 -10.72 13.57 -5.47
CA ALA A 13 -9.91 12.37 -5.41
C ALA A 13 -9.60 11.98 -3.96
N LEU A 14 -9.24 12.95 -3.10
CA LEU A 14 -8.98 12.70 -1.68
C LEU A 14 -10.21 12.11 -0.97
N VAL A 15 -11.37 12.74 -1.16
CA VAL A 15 -12.64 12.24 -0.60
C VAL A 15 -12.93 10.82 -1.07
N ALA A 16 -12.71 10.50 -2.34
CA ALA A 16 -12.91 9.15 -2.87
C ALA A 16 -11.97 8.13 -2.22
N ILE A 17 -10.69 8.46 -2.02
CA ILE A 17 -9.72 7.60 -1.35
C ILE A 17 -10.13 7.34 0.10
N GLU A 18 -10.50 8.38 0.84
CA GLU A 18 -10.95 8.27 2.24
C GLU A 18 -12.21 7.41 2.38
N GLN A 19 -13.16 7.53 1.44
CA GLN A 19 -14.35 6.67 1.40
C GLN A 19 -13.99 5.20 1.19
N VAL A 20 -13.03 4.90 0.32
CA VAL A 20 -12.56 3.53 0.10
C VAL A 20 -11.88 3.00 1.37
N MET A 21 -11.02 3.80 2.01
CA MET A 21 -10.38 3.44 3.28
C MET A 21 -11.40 3.19 4.40
N ALA A 22 -12.45 4.00 4.49
CA ALA A 22 -13.50 3.83 5.50
C ALA A 22 -14.32 2.55 5.25
N ARG A 23 -14.62 2.22 4.00
CA ARG A 23 -15.30 0.96 3.62
C ARG A 23 -14.46 -0.25 3.97
N ASP A 24 -13.16 -0.20 3.69
CA ASP A 24 -12.25 -1.29 4.00
C ASP A 24 -11.97 -1.44 5.50
N ARG A 25 -12.37 -0.49 6.35
CA ARG A 25 -12.24 -0.59 7.82
C ARG A 25 -13.49 -1.10 8.52
N ALA A 26 -14.60 -1.27 7.80
CA ALA A 26 -15.84 -1.76 8.38
C ALA A 26 -15.67 -3.21 8.90
N PRO A 27 -16.23 -3.54 10.07
CA PRO A 27 -16.08 -4.87 10.67
C PRO A 27 -16.77 -5.92 9.79
N LEU A 28 -15.96 -6.73 9.12
CA LEU A 28 -16.42 -8.02 8.57
C LEU A 28 -16.61 -9.00 9.73
N SER A 29 -17.45 -10.02 9.54
CA SER A 29 -17.76 -11.02 10.57
C SER A 29 -16.47 -11.60 11.19
N ALA A 30 -16.53 -12.07 12.43
CA ALA A 30 -15.36 -12.59 13.18
C ALA A 30 -14.58 -13.72 12.47
N SER A 31 -15.17 -14.36 11.45
CA SER A 31 -14.52 -15.37 10.60
C SER A 31 -13.57 -14.78 9.53
N ASP A 32 -13.61 -13.47 9.28
CA ASP A 32 -12.92 -12.76 8.18
C ASP A 32 -11.96 -11.68 8.71
N ALA A 33 -11.73 -11.68 10.03
CA ALA A 33 -11.00 -10.62 10.76
C ALA A 33 -9.47 -10.72 10.64
N ALA A 34 -8.93 -11.73 9.94
CA ALA A 34 -7.52 -11.75 9.59
C ALA A 34 -7.29 -10.80 8.42
N ALA A 35 -6.59 -9.68 8.67
CA ALA A 35 -6.14 -8.80 7.61
C ALA A 35 -5.27 -9.61 6.63
N THR A 36 -5.79 -9.89 5.44
CA THR A 36 -4.99 -10.57 4.42
C THR A 36 -3.86 -9.64 4.00
N PRO A 37 -2.67 -10.15 3.61
CA PRO A 37 -1.59 -9.30 3.11
C PRO A 37 -2.02 -8.42 1.93
N ALA A 38 -2.98 -8.89 1.12
CA ALA A 38 -3.59 -8.12 0.04
C ALA A 38 -4.38 -6.90 0.56
N ARG A 39 -5.19 -7.07 1.62
CA ARG A 39 -5.95 -5.97 2.24
C ARG A 39 -5.03 -4.94 2.89
N GLU A 40 -4.00 -5.40 3.60
CA GLU A 40 -2.98 -4.51 4.17
C GLU A 40 -2.24 -3.72 3.08
N ALA A 41 -1.84 -4.38 1.99
CA ALA A 41 -1.20 -3.71 0.85
C ALA A 41 -2.13 -2.66 0.20
N VAL A 42 -3.43 -2.94 0.08
CA VAL A 42 -4.42 -1.96 -0.41
C VAL A 42 -4.48 -0.75 0.51
N ALA A 43 -4.57 -0.94 1.83
CA ALA A 43 -4.60 0.15 2.80
C ALA A 43 -3.32 1.02 2.74
N LEU A 44 -2.15 0.41 2.61
CA LEU A 44 -0.87 1.11 2.45
C LEU A 44 -0.84 1.91 1.14
N CYS A 45 -1.32 1.34 0.03
CA CYS A 45 -1.41 2.02 -1.26
C CYS A 45 -2.37 3.22 -1.21
N LEU A 46 -3.54 3.08 -0.59
CA LEU A 46 -4.50 4.17 -0.43
C LEU A 46 -3.94 5.30 0.45
N THR A 47 -3.24 4.94 1.53
CA THR A 47 -2.55 5.90 2.40
C THR A 47 -1.48 6.68 1.63
N SER A 48 -0.67 5.98 0.81
CA SER A 48 0.33 6.62 -0.05
C SER A 48 -0.31 7.55 -1.08
N ALA A 49 -1.42 7.13 -1.71
CA ALA A 49 -2.15 7.93 -2.68
C ALA A 49 -2.73 9.22 -2.06
N ALA A 50 -3.34 9.14 -0.86
CA ALA A 50 -3.84 10.30 -0.14
C ALA A 50 -2.72 11.33 0.12
N ALA A 51 -1.58 10.86 0.63
CA ALA A 51 -0.43 11.73 0.90
C ALA A 51 0.12 12.41 -0.37
N LEU A 52 0.10 11.73 -1.53
CA LEU A 52 0.50 12.33 -2.81
C LEU A 52 -0.50 13.37 -3.31
N VAL A 53 -1.80 13.17 -3.06
CA VAL A 53 -2.83 14.16 -3.36
C VAL A 53 -2.66 15.41 -2.50
N ASP A 54 -2.30 15.27 -1.23
CA ASP A 54 -1.98 16.40 -0.35
C ASP A 54 -0.74 17.18 -0.81
N VAL A 55 0.31 16.47 -1.24
CA VAL A 55 1.51 17.08 -1.85
C VAL A 55 1.14 17.87 -3.11
N ALA A 56 0.30 17.30 -3.98
CA ALA A 56 -0.16 17.99 -5.19
C ALA A 56 -0.96 19.26 -4.88
N GLN A 57 -1.82 19.22 -3.85
CA GLN A 57 -2.56 20.41 -3.39
C GLN A 57 -1.64 21.49 -2.83
N MET A 58 -0.61 21.11 -2.07
CA MET A 58 0.39 22.05 -1.55
C MET A 58 1.17 22.72 -2.69
N LEU A 59 1.59 21.97 -3.71
CA LEU A 59 2.28 22.53 -4.89
C LEU A 59 1.43 23.49 -5.72
N LEU A 60 0.12 23.28 -5.74
CA LEU A 60 -0.83 24.14 -6.46
C LEU A 60 -1.33 25.33 -5.62
N SER A 61 -0.96 25.38 -4.33
CA SER A 61 -1.31 26.49 -3.45
C SER A 61 -0.48 27.71 -3.79
N ASP A 62 -1.10 28.88 -3.75
CA ASP A 62 -0.43 30.14 -4.08
C ASP A 62 0.41 30.59 -2.88
N SER A 63 1.74 30.56 -3.03
CA SER A 63 2.71 31.02 -2.02
C SER A 63 2.98 32.53 -2.08
N SER A 64 2.21 33.29 -2.87
CA SER A 64 2.41 34.74 -3.02
C SER A 64 2.28 35.48 -1.68
N GLY A 65 3.38 36.07 -1.23
CA GLY A 65 3.44 36.83 0.03
C GLY A 65 4.03 36.09 1.25
N GLN A 66 4.43 34.82 1.11
CA GLN A 66 5.16 34.13 2.17
C GLN A 66 6.59 34.66 2.33
N SER A 67 7.10 34.64 3.57
CA SER A 67 8.51 34.93 3.82
C SER A 67 9.40 33.81 3.25
N PRO A 68 10.66 34.11 2.87
CA PRO A 68 11.59 33.09 2.38
C PRO A 68 11.80 31.92 3.36
N GLU A 69 11.72 32.20 4.66
CA GLU A 69 11.83 31.18 5.71
C GLU A 69 10.60 30.28 5.77
N ALA A 70 9.39 30.85 5.65
CA ALA A 70 8.15 30.09 5.59
C ALA A 70 8.11 29.18 4.35
N LEU A 71 8.55 29.71 3.20
CA LEU A 71 8.65 28.95 1.96
C LEU A 71 9.64 27.78 2.10
N MET A 72 10.79 27.99 2.75
CA MET A 72 11.76 26.93 3.01
C MET A 72 11.17 25.82 3.90
N GLN A 73 10.43 26.18 4.95
CA GLN A 73 9.75 25.20 5.82
C GLN A 73 8.69 24.41 5.06
N GLU A 74 7.92 25.08 4.19
CA GLU A 74 6.92 24.42 3.34
C GLU A 74 7.57 23.41 2.38
N TRP A 75 8.67 23.77 1.72
CA TRP A 75 9.41 22.85 0.87
C TRP A 75 9.97 21.64 1.64
N GLN A 76 10.47 21.84 2.85
CA GLN A 76 10.95 20.74 3.69
C GLN A 76 9.80 19.80 4.09
N ALA A 77 8.64 20.35 4.46
CA ALA A 77 7.45 19.57 4.76
C ALA A 77 7.00 18.76 3.54
N LEU A 78 6.99 19.37 2.35
CA LEU A 78 6.64 18.72 1.09
C LEU A 78 7.56 17.54 0.78
N ILE A 79 8.88 17.72 0.93
CA ILE A 79 9.86 16.63 0.79
C ILE A 79 9.60 15.53 1.80
N GLY A 80 9.28 15.89 3.05
CA GLY A 80 8.94 14.96 4.12
C GLY A 80 7.73 14.10 3.78
N HIS A 81 6.62 14.72 3.37
CA HIS A 81 5.38 14.04 2.98
C HIS A 81 5.59 13.14 1.76
N THR A 82 6.30 13.62 0.73
CA THR A 82 6.60 12.82 -0.47
C THR A 82 7.41 11.57 -0.12
N LYS A 83 8.43 11.71 0.75
CA LYS A 83 9.22 10.56 1.22
C LYS A 83 8.39 9.59 2.05
N ALA A 84 7.48 10.10 2.89
CA ALA A 84 6.58 9.26 3.67
C ALA A 84 5.67 8.44 2.76
N ALA A 85 5.03 9.09 1.78
CA ALA A 85 4.19 8.43 0.78
C ALA A 85 4.95 7.32 0.04
N GLY A 86 6.16 7.60 -0.42
CA GLY A 86 7.01 6.61 -1.11
C GLY A 86 7.39 5.42 -0.21
N ARG A 87 7.73 5.66 1.06
CA ARG A 87 8.00 4.57 2.02
C ARG A 87 6.76 3.70 2.26
N THR A 88 5.59 4.30 2.39
CA THR A 88 4.34 3.56 2.57
C THR A 88 4.01 2.68 1.37
N ALA A 89 4.18 3.20 0.14
CA ALA A 89 4.04 2.38 -1.07
C ALA A 89 5.05 1.23 -1.11
N HIS A 90 6.30 1.50 -0.72
CA HIS A 90 7.33 0.45 -0.65
C HIS A 90 6.98 -0.64 0.37
N GLN A 91 6.40 -0.28 1.52
CA GLN A 91 5.92 -1.26 2.50
C GLN A 91 4.85 -2.19 1.91
N ALA A 92 3.93 -1.68 1.08
CA ALA A 92 2.95 -2.52 0.39
C ALA A 92 3.61 -3.57 -0.52
N VAL A 93 4.69 -3.19 -1.22
CA VAL A 93 5.48 -4.12 -2.04
C VAL A 93 6.12 -5.21 -1.17
N LEU A 94 6.65 -4.87 0.00
CA LEU A 94 7.25 -5.84 0.91
C LEU A 94 6.22 -6.83 1.47
N VAL A 95 5.03 -6.35 1.83
CA VAL A 95 3.91 -7.19 2.28
C VAL A 95 3.49 -8.20 1.21
N LEU A 96 3.34 -7.77 -0.04
CA LEU A 96 2.99 -8.67 -1.15
C LEU A 96 4.12 -9.65 -1.48
N SER A 97 5.37 -9.19 -1.40
CA SER A 97 6.54 -10.02 -1.67
C SER A 97 6.71 -11.12 -0.62
N SER A 98 6.47 -10.82 0.66
CA SER A 98 6.52 -11.82 1.73
C SER A 98 5.44 -12.89 1.54
N GLN A 99 4.21 -12.49 1.16
CA GLN A 99 3.14 -13.42 0.84
C GLN A 99 3.52 -14.36 -0.32
N ARG A 100 4.09 -13.83 -1.41
CA ARG A 100 4.54 -14.64 -2.55
C ARG A 100 5.61 -15.65 -2.15
N ASN A 101 6.57 -15.24 -1.32
CA ASN A 101 7.64 -16.12 -0.86
C ASN A 101 7.11 -17.25 0.04
N LEU A 102 6.11 -16.98 0.88
CA LEU A 102 5.46 -18.00 1.71
C LEU A 102 4.72 -19.04 0.85
N ILE A 103 3.98 -18.61 -0.17
CA ILE A 103 3.28 -19.53 -1.09
C ILE A 103 4.29 -20.43 -1.81
N ALA A 104 5.37 -19.85 -2.36
CA ALA A 104 6.40 -20.63 -3.05
C ALA A 104 7.11 -21.65 -2.13
N ALA A 105 7.34 -21.30 -0.86
CA ALA A 105 7.92 -22.23 0.11
C ALA A 105 6.98 -23.39 0.45
N GLN A 106 5.67 -23.12 0.57
CA GLN A 106 4.66 -24.15 0.82
C GLN A 106 4.56 -25.14 -0.35
N GLU A 107 4.56 -24.64 -1.59
CA GLU A 107 4.57 -25.48 -2.79
C GLU A 107 5.79 -26.40 -2.84
N GLY A 108 6.99 -25.86 -2.52
CA GLY A 108 8.22 -26.65 -2.43
C GLY A 108 8.16 -27.78 -1.38
N ILE A 109 7.56 -27.53 -0.21
CA ILE A 109 7.36 -28.55 0.84
C ILE A 109 6.38 -29.63 0.38
N THR A 110 5.28 -29.24 -0.28
CA THR A 110 4.30 -30.22 -0.78
C THR A 110 4.86 -31.14 -1.86
N LEU A 111 5.70 -30.61 -2.76
CA LEU A 111 6.38 -31.40 -3.78
C LEU A 111 7.43 -32.35 -3.19
N ALA A 112 8.18 -31.90 -2.18
CA ALA A 112 9.15 -32.74 -1.47
C ALA A 112 8.46 -33.91 -0.73
N ASN A 113 7.36 -33.65 -0.03
CA ASN A 113 6.60 -34.69 0.67
C ASN A 113 5.94 -35.71 -0.28
N HIS A 114 5.62 -35.31 -1.51
CA HIS A 114 5.06 -36.24 -2.51
C HIS A 114 6.12 -37.18 -3.08
N HIS A 115 7.38 -36.72 -3.18
CA HIS A 115 8.50 -37.54 -3.68
C HIS A 115 8.95 -38.62 -2.68
N ASP A 116 8.88 -38.35 -1.37
CA ASP A 116 9.24 -39.32 -0.32
C ASP A 116 8.20 -40.45 -0.15
N GLY A 117 6.94 -40.21 -0.55
CA GLY A 117 5.86 -41.21 -0.49
C GLY A 117 5.95 -42.30 -1.57
N ASP A 118 6.66 -42.05 -2.67
CA ASP A 118 6.74 -42.96 -3.83
C ASP A 118 7.89 -43.98 -3.71
N LEU A 119 8.90 -43.68 -2.89
CA LEU A 119 10.05 -44.56 -2.66
C LEU A 119 9.77 -45.65 -1.59
N GLY A 120 8.64 -45.58 -0.88
CA GLY A 120 8.26 -46.53 0.16
C GLY A 120 7.47 -47.77 -0.32
N SER A 121 6.95 -47.78 -1.55
CA SER A 121 6.03 -48.84 -2.02
C SER A 121 6.68 -49.98 -2.81
N HIS A 122 7.99 -49.92 -3.11
CA HIS A 122 8.68 -50.94 -3.92
C HIS A 122 9.65 -51.86 -3.16
N ALA A 123 9.78 -51.73 -1.84
CA ALA A 123 10.71 -52.55 -1.02
C ALA A 123 10.07 -53.75 -0.29
N ALA A 124 8.90 -54.21 -0.73
CA ALA A 124 8.22 -55.38 -0.15
C ALA A 124 7.69 -56.33 -1.24
N ALA A 125 8.56 -56.83 -2.11
CA ALA A 125 8.28 -58.03 -2.89
C ALA A 125 9.59 -58.74 -3.28
N HIS A 126 9.74 -59.94 -2.71
CA HIS A 126 10.66 -61.05 -3.04
C HIS A 126 12.07 -61.03 -2.43
#